data_AF-A0A7X8SK84-F1
#
_entry.id   AF-A0A7X8SK84-F1
#
_cell.length_a   1.000
_cell.length_b   1.000
_cell.length_c   1.000
_cell.angle_alpha   90.00
_cell.angle_beta   90.00
_cell.angle_gamma   90.00
#
_symmetry.space_group_name_H-M   'P 1'
#
loop_
_entity.id
_entity.type
_entity.pdbx_description
1 polymer ?
#
loop_
_entity_poly.entity_id
_entity_poly.type
_entity_poly.pdbx_seq_one_letter_code
_entity_poly.pdbx_strand_id
1 'polypeptide(L)'
;MKRSFIVLVLILIFAGPDFAQNSKILDKKIKEIHQRIDDYQGFLTLSNEEVDTIYDLYLNRYLKKDSIHRAVLNDESLSKYEKIKMKKRVDKETDLKLMNLLSFEEYIQIKCHHQTIIRLGQIQFINPLNENDYQRILVAMREMRYHNILVAKEFGKSSPIAKEKMMENRSKCAAIEKEIFTEDMYTHLKKLNLLTIVDWGKDTHLSDADEMSSILDGYNILEPVGTYR
;
A
#
# COMPACT_ATOMS: atom_id res chain seq x y z
N MET A 1 3.25 40.53 0.51
CA MET A 1 2.24 40.28 -0.54
C MET A 1 2.83 40.65 -1.89
N LYS A 2 2.56 39.87 -2.96
CA LYS A 2 3.15 39.91 -4.32
C LYS A 2 4.33 38.95 -4.54
N ARG A 3 4.07 37.66 -4.80
CA ARG A 3 4.77 36.77 -5.76
C ARG A 3 3.94 35.51 -6.10
N SER A 4 2.63 35.63 -6.31
CA SER A 4 1.74 34.47 -6.59
C SER A 4 0.80 34.73 -7.75
N PHE A 5 1.32 35.07 -8.94
CA PHE A 5 0.46 35.31 -10.11
C PHE A 5 0.98 34.72 -11.44
N ILE A 6 2.07 33.95 -11.43
CA ILE A 6 2.66 33.43 -12.69
C ILE A 6 2.27 31.97 -12.98
N VAL A 7 1.73 31.23 -12.01
CA VAL A 7 1.33 29.82 -12.25
C VAL A 7 -0.03 29.72 -12.98
N LEU A 8 -0.80 30.80 -13.10
CA LEU A 8 -2.19 30.75 -13.58
C LEU A 8 -2.39 30.95 -15.09
N VAL A 9 -1.36 31.25 -15.89
CA VAL A 9 -1.56 31.70 -17.29
C VAL A 9 -1.07 30.72 -18.37
N LEU A 10 -0.34 29.65 -18.02
CA LEU A 10 0.18 28.68 -19.01
C LEU A 10 -0.70 27.43 -19.21
N ILE A 11 -1.99 27.51 -18.85
CA ILE A 11 -2.97 26.43 -19.03
C ILE A 11 -4.01 26.75 -20.14
N LEU A 12 -4.02 27.98 -20.67
CA LEU A 12 -5.14 28.46 -21.51
C LEU A 12 -4.93 28.43 -23.03
N ILE A 13 -3.97 27.66 -23.55
CA ILE A 13 -3.82 27.49 -25.00
C ILE A 13 -3.77 25.98 -25.26
N PHE A 14 -4.77 25.47 -25.99
CA PHE A 14 -5.08 24.04 -26.27
C PHE A 14 -6.06 23.34 -25.30
N ALA A 15 -7.19 23.99 -24.98
CA ALA A 15 -8.34 23.33 -24.36
C ALA A 15 -9.19 22.56 -25.38
N GLY A 16 -8.72 21.38 -25.79
CA GLY A 16 -9.54 20.37 -26.48
C GLY A 16 -10.37 19.52 -25.50
N PRO A 17 -11.23 18.61 -25.98
CA PRO A 17 -11.98 17.65 -25.14
C PRO A 17 -11.05 16.80 -24.23
N ASP A 18 -9.82 16.54 -24.67
CA ASP A 18 -8.78 15.89 -23.88
C ASP A 18 -8.39 16.69 -22.62
N PHE A 19 -8.47 18.03 -22.65
CA PHE A 19 -8.16 18.88 -21.51
C PHE A 19 -9.23 18.79 -20.42
N ALA A 20 -10.51 18.83 -20.81
CA ALA A 20 -11.64 18.69 -19.88
C ALA A 20 -11.70 17.29 -19.23
N GLN A 21 -11.35 16.24 -19.97
CA GLN A 21 -11.25 14.88 -19.42
C GLN A 21 -10.05 14.74 -18.47
N ASN A 22 -8.89 15.33 -18.82
CA ASN A 22 -7.71 15.34 -17.96
C ASN A 22 -7.95 16.08 -16.63
N SER A 23 -8.71 17.19 -16.65
CA SER A 23 -9.11 17.91 -15.43
C SER A 23 -9.96 17.03 -14.50
N LYS A 24 -10.96 16.31 -15.03
CA LYS A 24 -11.82 15.42 -14.23
C LYS A 24 -11.05 14.26 -13.59
N ILE A 25 -10.07 13.70 -14.30
CA ILE A 25 -9.22 12.62 -13.76
C ILE A 25 -8.32 13.16 -12.64
N LEU A 26 -7.74 14.36 -12.84
CA LEU A 26 -6.91 15.01 -11.81
C LEU A 26 -7.72 15.32 -10.55
N ASP A 27 -8.92 15.88 -10.68
CA ASP A 27 -9.80 16.18 -9.54
C ASP A 27 -10.17 14.92 -8.75
N LYS A 28 -10.46 13.82 -9.45
CA LYS A 28 -10.71 12.52 -8.80
C LYS A 28 -9.49 12.06 -8.02
N LYS A 29 -8.29 12.22 -8.58
CA LYS A 29 -7.04 11.81 -7.94
C LYS A 29 -6.69 12.66 -6.72
N ILE A 30 -6.94 13.96 -6.78
CA ILE A 30 -6.79 14.86 -5.63
C ILE A 30 -7.70 14.38 -4.49
N LYS A 31 -8.98 14.08 -4.76
CA LYS A 31 -9.89 13.53 -3.75
C LYS A 31 -9.42 12.19 -3.17
N GLU A 32 -8.92 11.28 -4.01
CA GLU A 32 -8.35 10.00 -3.55
C GLU A 32 -7.11 10.19 -2.65
N ILE A 33 -6.30 11.22 -2.91
CA ILE A 33 -5.13 11.55 -2.07
C ILE A 33 -5.59 12.09 -0.71
N HIS A 34 -6.54 13.03 -0.69
CA HIS A 34 -7.09 13.54 0.57
C HIS A 34 -7.70 12.43 1.41
N GLN A 35 -8.57 11.61 0.83
CA GLN A 35 -9.18 10.48 1.53
C GLN A 35 -8.12 9.56 2.14
N ARG A 36 -7.05 9.27 1.39
CA ARG A 36 -5.95 8.44 1.90
C ARG A 36 -5.22 9.06 3.08
N ILE A 37 -5.03 10.38 3.08
CA ILE A 37 -4.39 11.07 4.20
C ILE A 37 -5.33 11.12 5.41
N ASP A 38 -6.62 11.34 5.18
CA ASP A 38 -7.65 11.27 6.23
C ASP A 38 -7.69 9.87 6.86
N ASP A 39 -7.58 8.81 6.05
CA ASP A 39 -7.48 7.43 6.54
C ASP A 39 -6.25 7.24 7.45
N TYR A 40 -5.11 7.86 7.13
CA TYR A 40 -3.92 7.82 7.99
C TYR A 40 -4.15 8.53 9.32
N GLN A 41 -4.81 9.69 9.30
CA GLN A 41 -5.15 10.42 10.52
C GLN A 41 -6.09 9.65 11.45
N GLY A 42 -6.80 8.65 10.93
CA GLY A 42 -7.57 7.70 11.74
C GLY A 42 -6.72 6.78 12.64
N PHE A 43 -5.40 6.70 12.44
CA PHE A 43 -4.50 5.89 13.26
C PHE A 43 -3.12 6.52 13.54
N LEU A 44 -2.82 7.67 12.96
CA LEU A 44 -1.60 8.45 13.20
C LEU A 44 -1.95 9.89 13.55
N THR A 45 -1.13 10.49 14.41
CA THR A 45 -1.20 11.94 14.68
C THR A 45 -0.15 12.64 13.85
N LEU A 46 -0.53 13.08 12.65
CA LEU A 46 0.34 13.83 11.74
C LEU A 46 0.19 15.34 11.98
N SER A 47 1.31 16.06 11.98
CA SER A 47 1.31 17.52 11.95
C SER A 47 0.78 18.04 10.60
N ASN A 48 0.34 19.30 10.56
CA ASN A 48 -0.12 19.92 9.31
C ASN A 48 0.98 19.94 8.24
N GLU A 49 2.24 20.15 8.63
CA GLU A 49 3.38 20.13 7.69
C GLU A 49 3.61 18.74 7.10
N GLU A 50 3.48 17.68 7.90
CA GLU A 50 3.57 16.30 7.40
C GLU A 50 2.41 15.97 6.47
N VAL A 51 1.18 16.37 6.81
CA VAL A 51 -0.01 16.21 5.97
C VAL A 51 0.21 16.85 4.59
N ASP A 52 0.65 18.11 4.56
CA ASP A 52 0.91 18.85 3.32
C ASP A 52 2.04 18.20 2.51
N THR A 53 3.11 17.76 3.18
CA THR A 53 4.24 17.10 2.51
C THR A 53 3.85 15.74 1.94
N ILE A 54 3.03 14.98 2.65
CA ILE A 54 2.50 13.69 2.17
C ILE A 54 1.59 13.93 0.97
N TYR A 55 0.73 14.94 1.01
CA TYR A 55 -0.12 15.33 -0.12
C TYR A 55 0.73 15.63 -1.36
N ASP A 56 1.72 16.51 -1.24
CA ASP A 56 2.61 16.88 -2.34
C ASP A 56 3.38 15.67 -2.87
N LEU A 57 3.81 14.77 -1.97
CA LEU A 57 4.50 13.55 -2.34
C LEU A 57 3.62 12.64 -3.21
N TYR A 58 2.36 12.39 -2.81
CA TYR A 58 1.44 11.55 -3.58
C TYR A 58 0.96 12.20 -4.87
N LEU A 59 0.75 13.52 -4.87
CA LEU A 59 0.40 14.27 -6.08
C LEU A 59 1.54 14.20 -7.11
N ASN A 60 2.77 14.46 -6.67
CA ASN A 60 3.96 14.35 -7.53
C ASN A 60 4.16 12.93 -8.04
N ARG A 61 3.93 11.91 -7.20
CA ARG A 61 3.96 10.50 -7.62
C ARG A 61 2.96 10.25 -8.75
N TYR A 62 1.72 10.73 -8.60
CA TYR A 62 0.69 10.58 -9.63
C TYR A 62 1.10 11.25 -10.94
N LEU A 63 1.46 12.55 -10.90
CA LEU A 63 1.84 13.33 -12.07
C LEU A 63 3.04 12.72 -12.81
N LYS A 64 4.05 12.23 -12.07
CA LYS A 64 5.19 11.53 -12.66
C LYS A 64 4.79 10.21 -13.31
N LYS A 65 3.93 9.40 -12.68
CA LYS A 65 3.48 8.13 -13.26
C LYS A 65 2.63 8.33 -14.50
N ASP A 66 1.82 9.39 -14.52
CA ASP A 66 1.04 9.76 -15.69
C ASP A 66 1.93 10.26 -16.84
N SER A 67 2.90 11.13 -16.53
CA SER A 67 3.91 11.56 -17.51
C SER A 67 4.68 10.39 -18.12
N ILE A 68 5.18 9.46 -17.29
CA ILE A 68 5.82 8.22 -17.78
C ILE A 68 4.83 7.43 -18.63
N HIS A 69 3.59 7.27 -18.19
CA HIS A 69 2.59 6.53 -18.93
C HIS A 69 2.36 7.10 -20.34
N ARG A 70 2.21 8.42 -20.46
CA ARG A 70 2.04 9.10 -21.74
C ARG A 70 3.28 8.97 -22.62
N ALA A 71 4.47 9.13 -22.05
CA ALA A 71 5.74 9.03 -22.77
C ALA A 71 5.98 7.61 -23.33
N VAL A 72 5.57 6.57 -22.59
CA VAL A 72 5.86 5.17 -22.97
C VAL A 72 4.67 4.43 -23.60
N LEU A 73 3.46 5.03 -23.68
CA LEU A 73 2.27 4.35 -24.20
C LEU A 73 2.51 3.83 -25.63
N ASN A 74 3.13 4.65 -26.46
CA ASN A 74 3.34 4.42 -27.90
C ASN A 74 4.79 4.13 -28.27
N ASP A 75 5.69 4.02 -27.27
CA ASP A 75 7.08 3.68 -27.52
C ASP A 75 7.19 2.16 -27.77
N GLU A 76 7.26 1.76 -29.04
CA GLU A 76 7.40 0.36 -29.47
C GLU A 76 8.79 -0.21 -29.19
N SER A 77 9.79 0.64 -28.90
CA SER A 77 11.15 0.19 -28.56
C SER A 77 11.25 -0.36 -27.13
N LEU A 78 10.29 -0.02 -26.26
CA LEU A 78 10.24 -0.48 -24.88
C LEU A 78 9.33 -1.71 -24.74
N SER A 79 9.86 -2.75 -24.10
CA SER A 79 9.05 -3.90 -23.71
C SER A 79 8.01 -3.53 -22.66
N LYS A 80 6.93 -4.31 -22.57
CA LYS A 80 5.91 -4.18 -21.50
C LYS A 80 6.53 -4.21 -20.10
N TYR A 81 7.60 -5.00 -19.92
CA TYR A 81 8.32 -5.11 -18.65
C TYR A 81 9.06 -3.82 -18.28
N GLU A 82 9.76 -3.21 -19.23
CA GLU A 82 10.48 -1.95 -18.99
C GLU A 82 9.52 -0.81 -18.64
N LYS A 83 8.38 -0.73 -19.34
CA LYS A 83 7.31 0.24 -19.04
C LYS A 83 6.80 0.10 -17.59
N ILE A 84 6.67 -1.14 -17.09
CA ILE A 84 6.29 -1.40 -15.69
C ILE A 84 7.40 -1.00 -14.72
N LYS A 85 8.66 -1.33 -15.05
CA LYS A 85 9.82 -1.02 -14.19
C LYS A 85 9.98 0.49 -13.96
N MET A 86 9.75 1.31 -14.98
CA MET A 86 9.80 2.77 -14.85
C MET A 86 8.75 3.31 -13.87
N LYS A 87 7.51 2.80 -13.95
CA LYS A 87 6.44 3.18 -13.00
C LYS A 87 6.75 2.72 -11.58
N LYS A 88 7.32 1.52 -11.41
CA LYS A 88 7.75 0.99 -10.10
C LYS A 88 8.85 1.85 -9.47
N ARG A 89 9.76 2.42 -10.27
CA ARG A 89 10.81 3.31 -9.75
C ARG A 89 10.22 4.54 -9.06
N VAL A 90 9.17 5.14 -9.63
CA VAL A 90 8.49 6.28 -9.00
C VAL A 90 7.84 5.88 -7.68
N ASP A 91 7.27 4.67 -7.60
CA ASP A 91 6.72 4.13 -6.35
C ASP A 91 7.81 4.00 -5.28
N LYS A 92 8.97 3.41 -5.62
CA LYS A 92 10.11 3.27 -4.70
C LYS A 92 10.67 4.61 -4.23
N GLU A 93 10.82 5.57 -5.14
CA GLU A 93 11.26 6.94 -4.78
C GLU A 93 10.28 7.63 -3.83
N THR A 94 8.98 7.35 -3.98
CA THR A 94 7.94 7.90 -3.10
C THR A 94 8.02 7.25 -1.71
N ASP A 95 8.11 5.93 -1.65
CA ASP A 95 8.19 5.20 -0.37
C ASP A 95 9.44 5.59 0.43
N LEU A 96 10.60 5.76 -0.22
CA LEU A 96 11.83 6.23 0.44
C LEU A 96 11.67 7.63 1.03
N LYS A 97 11.01 8.54 0.31
CA LYS A 97 10.74 9.89 0.83
C LYS A 97 9.77 9.86 2.01
N LEU A 98 8.74 9.01 1.93
CA LEU A 98 7.80 8.84 3.03
C LEU A 98 8.49 8.27 4.29
N MET A 99 9.38 7.30 4.11
CA MET A 99 10.19 6.73 5.19
C MET A 99 11.14 7.75 5.83
N ASN A 100 11.66 8.70 5.07
CA ASN A 100 12.53 9.77 5.60
C ASN A 100 11.76 10.92 6.26
N LEU A 101 10.48 11.09 5.92
CA LEU A 101 9.61 12.10 6.50
C LEU A 101 9.11 11.70 7.88
N LEU A 102 8.72 10.44 8.04
CA LEU A 102 8.04 9.92 9.22
C LEU A 102 9.00 9.14 10.13
N SER A 103 8.61 8.97 11.40
CA SER A 103 9.30 7.99 12.24
C SER A 103 9.14 6.58 11.66
N PHE A 104 10.06 5.68 12.04
CA PHE A 104 10.01 4.29 11.62
C PHE A 104 8.64 3.66 11.93
N GLU A 105 8.06 3.93 13.09
CA GLU A 105 6.79 3.33 13.49
C GLU A 105 5.61 3.85 12.68
N GLU A 106 5.53 5.17 12.46
CA GLU A 106 4.48 5.80 11.63
C GLU A 106 4.54 5.29 10.19
N TYR A 107 5.73 5.22 9.61
CA TYR A 107 5.93 4.68 8.27
C TYR A 107 5.46 3.21 8.16
N ILE A 108 5.81 2.36 9.13
CA ILE A 108 5.37 0.96 9.15
C ILE A 108 3.85 0.88 9.29
N GLN A 109 3.21 1.73 10.10
CA GLN A 109 1.75 1.74 10.22
C GLN A 109 1.05 2.06 8.89
N ILE A 110 1.50 3.11 8.16
CA ILE A 110 0.97 3.44 6.82
C ILE A 110 1.15 2.26 5.87
N LYS A 111 2.33 1.64 5.90
CA LYS A 111 2.61 0.52 5.02
C LYS A 111 1.76 -0.71 5.34
N CYS A 112 1.59 -1.05 6.61
CA CYS A 112 0.70 -2.12 7.07
C CYS A 112 -0.75 -1.85 6.64
N HIS A 113 -1.20 -0.61 6.74
CA HIS A 113 -2.53 -0.20 6.29
C HIS A 113 -2.72 -0.44 4.79
N HIS A 114 -1.80 0.00 3.94
CA HIS A 114 -1.87 -0.25 2.49
C HIS A 114 -1.89 -1.73 2.12
N GLN A 115 -1.00 -2.52 2.72
CA GLN A 115 -0.98 -3.97 2.48
C GLN A 115 -2.29 -4.64 2.91
N THR A 116 -2.90 -4.12 3.97
CA THR A 116 -4.19 -4.63 4.47
C THR A 116 -5.34 -4.26 3.55
N ILE A 117 -5.44 -3.01 3.06
CA ILE A 117 -6.48 -2.63 2.08
C ILE A 117 -6.41 -3.51 0.82
N ILE A 118 -5.22 -3.75 0.27
CA ILE A 118 -5.07 -4.61 -0.91
C ILE A 118 -5.62 -6.01 -0.63
N ARG A 119 -5.29 -6.56 0.55
CA ARG A 119 -5.76 -7.88 0.97
C ARG A 119 -7.27 -7.90 1.22
N LEU A 120 -7.83 -6.89 1.85
CA LEU A 120 -9.27 -6.80 2.06
C LEU A 120 -10.04 -6.62 0.76
N GLY A 121 -9.49 -5.90 -0.23
CA GLY A 121 -10.08 -5.86 -1.56
C GLY A 121 -10.18 -7.25 -2.21
N GLN A 122 -9.19 -8.12 -2.01
CA GLN A 122 -9.23 -9.52 -2.46
C GLN A 122 -10.29 -10.33 -1.70
N ILE A 123 -10.40 -10.14 -0.39
CA ILE A 123 -11.41 -10.80 0.44
C ILE A 123 -12.81 -10.35 0.02
N GLN A 124 -13.05 -9.04 -0.07
CA GLN A 124 -14.34 -8.44 -0.41
C GLN A 124 -14.81 -8.83 -1.81
N PHE A 125 -13.88 -9.03 -2.74
CA PHE A 125 -14.19 -9.55 -4.09
C PHE A 125 -14.77 -10.97 -4.05
N ILE A 126 -14.34 -11.81 -3.10
CA ILE A 126 -14.79 -13.19 -2.96
C ILE A 126 -16.01 -13.28 -2.05
N ASN A 127 -15.94 -12.61 -0.90
CA ASN A 127 -16.94 -12.57 0.14
C ASN A 127 -17.22 -11.10 0.49
N PRO A 128 -18.30 -10.50 -0.05
CA PRO A 128 -18.67 -9.13 0.27
C PRO A 128 -18.78 -8.91 1.77
N LEU A 129 -18.07 -7.90 2.26
CA LEU A 129 -18.11 -7.46 3.65
C LEU A 129 -19.03 -6.23 3.76
N ASN A 130 -19.81 -6.16 4.83
CA ASN A 130 -20.45 -4.90 5.22
C ASN A 130 -19.38 -3.94 5.78
N GLU A 131 -19.70 -2.65 5.85
CA GLU A 131 -18.76 -1.61 6.27
C GLU A 131 -18.19 -1.88 7.67
N ASN A 132 -19.03 -2.29 8.63
CA ASN A 132 -18.59 -2.55 9.99
C ASN A 132 -17.56 -3.70 10.05
N ASP A 133 -17.85 -4.81 9.40
CA ASP A 133 -16.94 -5.96 9.37
C ASP A 133 -15.67 -5.66 8.60
N TYR A 134 -15.76 -4.89 7.49
CA TYR A 134 -14.60 -4.40 6.75
C TYR A 134 -13.66 -3.59 7.65
N GLN A 135 -14.19 -2.64 8.43
CA GLN A 135 -13.38 -1.82 9.33
C GLN A 135 -12.78 -2.66 10.47
N ARG A 136 -13.56 -3.56 11.07
CA ARG A 136 -13.07 -4.44 12.14
C ARG A 136 -11.89 -5.31 11.68
N ILE A 137 -11.99 -5.92 10.50
CA ILE A 137 -10.91 -6.74 9.97
C ILE A 137 -9.72 -5.91 9.47
N LEU A 138 -9.96 -4.70 8.94
CA LEU A 138 -8.90 -3.75 8.55
C LEU A 138 -8.01 -3.42 9.74
N VAL A 139 -8.62 -3.05 10.87
CA VAL A 139 -7.89 -2.73 12.10
C VAL A 139 -7.14 -3.96 12.60
N ALA A 140 -7.82 -5.11 12.75
CA ALA A 140 -7.22 -6.33 13.27
C ALA A 140 -6.01 -6.80 12.45
N MET A 141 -6.14 -6.82 11.12
CA MET A 141 -5.05 -7.23 10.23
C MET A 141 -3.92 -6.20 10.18
N ARG A 142 -4.23 -4.90 10.24
CA ARG A 142 -3.21 -3.84 10.27
C ARG A 142 -2.38 -3.93 11.54
N GLU A 143 -3.02 -4.02 12.70
CA GLU A 143 -2.36 -4.08 14.01
C GLU A 143 -1.52 -5.34 14.15
N MET A 144 -2.04 -6.50 13.76
CA MET A 144 -1.30 -7.75 13.78
C MET A 144 -0.05 -7.70 12.88
N ARG A 145 -0.13 -7.05 11.70
CA ARG A 145 1.07 -6.82 10.84
C ARG A 145 2.07 -5.87 11.51
N TYR A 146 1.60 -4.74 12.02
CA TYR A 146 2.45 -3.74 12.68
C TYR A 146 3.19 -4.33 13.88
N HIS A 147 2.48 -4.97 14.81
CA HIS A 147 3.10 -5.57 15.99
C HIS A 147 4.03 -6.72 15.64
N ASN A 148 3.73 -7.53 14.62
CA ASN A 148 4.64 -8.57 14.16
C ASN A 148 5.96 -7.99 13.61
N ILE A 149 5.92 -6.85 12.93
CA ILE A 149 7.14 -6.16 12.47
C ILE A 149 7.94 -5.61 13.65
N LEU A 150 7.28 -5.00 14.65
CA LEU A 150 7.96 -4.51 15.85
C LEU A 150 8.63 -5.65 16.64
N VAL A 151 7.92 -6.76 16.84
CA VAL A 151 8.46 -7.96 17.51
C VAL A 151 9.66 -8.52 16.75
N ALA A 152 9.58 -8.62 15.42
CA ALA A 152 10.69 -9.10 14.60
C ALA A 152 11.91 -8.17 14.68
N LYS A 153 11.69 -6.85 14.74
CA LYS A 153 12.76 -5.86 14.93
C LYS A 153 13.42 -5.96 16.31
N GLU A 154 12.63 -6.17 17.36
CA GLU A 154 13.11 -6.23 18.75
C GLU A 154 13.89 -7.51 19.04
N PHE A 155 13.38 -8.67 18.60
CA PHE A 155 13.91 -9.98 18.99
C PHE A 155 14.60 -10.76 17.88
N GLY A 156 14.48 -10.31 16.62
CA GLY A 156 14.83 -11.09 15.44
C GLY A 156 13.74 -12.13 15.11
N LYS A 157 13.35 -12.23 13.84
CA LYS A 157 12.24 -13.09 13.36
C LYS A 157 12.38 -14.56 13.76
N SER A 158 13.60 -15.07 13.84
CA SER A 158 13.89 -16.48 14.15
C SER A 158 13.87 -16.80 15.65
N SER A 159 13.81 -15.78 16.52
CA SER A 159 13.82 -15.96 17.98
C SER A 159 12.57 -16.72 18.46
N PRO A 160 12.70 -17.67 19.41
CA PRO A 160 11.56 -18.32 20.03
C PRO A 160 10.55 -17.33 20.62
N ILE A 161 11.04 -16.25 21.26
CA ILE A 161 10.22 -15.19 21.85
C ILE A 161 9.46 -14.44 20.75
N ALA A 162 10.11 -14.16 19.62
CA ALA A 162 9.45 -13.51 18.48
C ALA A 162 8.31 -14.39 17.94
N LYS A 163 8.57 -15.69 17.77
CA LYS A 163 7.57 -16.65 17.27
C LYS A 163 6.35 -16.73 18.19
N GLU A 164 6.56 -16.77 19.50
CA GLU A 164 5.47 -16.80 20.49
C GLU A 164 4.62 -15.52 20.43
N LYS A 165 5.24 -14.35 20.52
CA LYS A 165 4.53 -13.06 20.45
C LYS A 165 3.81 -12.86 19.11
N MET A 166 4.44 -13.23 18.00
CA MET A 166 3.81 -13.16 16.68
C MET A 166 2.62 -14.12 16.56
N MET A 167 2.69 -15.31 17.20
CA MET A 167 1.58 -16.25 17.25
C MET A 167 0.41 -15.69 18.07
N GLU A 168 0.68 -15.02 19.18
CA GLU A 168 -0.34 -14.34 19.99
C GLU A 168 -1.08 -13.26 19.17
N ASN A 169 -0.33 -12.40 18.48
CA ASN A 169 -0.89 -11.38 17.60
C ASN A 169 -1.75 -11.98 16.47
N ARG A 170 -1.27 -13.08 15.85
CA ARG A 170 -2.04 -13.82 14.84
C ARG A 170 -3.33 -14.39 15.42
N SER A 171 -3.28 -14.92 16.63
CA SER A 171 -4.44 -15.51 17.31
C SER A 171 -5.51 -14.46 17.62
N LYS A 172 -5.11 -13.26 18.04
CA LYS A 172 -6.02 -12.12 18.25
C LYS A 172 -6.74 -11.73 16.95
N CYS A 173 -6.01 -11.60 15.84
CA CYS A 173 -6.63 -11.30 14.55
C CYS A 173 -7.53 -12.44 14.05
N ALA A 174 -7.09 -13.70 14.20
CA ALA A 174 -7.86 -14.86 13.77
C ALA A 174 -9.17 -15.02 14.56
N ALA A 175 -9.25 -14.56 15.80
CA ALA A 175 -10.50 -14.50 16.56
C ALA A 175 -11.52 -13.58 15.87
N ILE A 176 -11.10 -12.36 15.50
CA ILE A 176 -11.94 -11.40 14.77
C ILE A 176 -12.37 -11.96 13.41
N GLU A 177 -11.46 -12.59 12.67
CA GLU A 177 -11.80 -13.23 11.40
C GLU A 177 -12.89 -14.32 11.56
N LYS A 178 -12.83 -15.12 12.63
CA LYS A 178 -13.83 -16.18 12.90
C LYS A 178 -15.18 -15.63 13.36
N GLU A 179 -15.22 -14.42 13.92
CA GLU A 179 -16.48 -13.74 14.24
C GLU A 179 -17.15 -13.17 12.98
N ILE A 180 -16.36 -12.74 12.01
CA ILE A 180 -16.84 -12.10 10.77
C ILE A 180 -17.20 -13.14 9.70
N PHE A 181 -16.36 -14.16 9.52
CA PHE A 181 -16.56 -15.16 8.49
C PHE A 181 -17.25 -16.39 9.04
N THR A 182 -18.25 -16.87 8.31
CA THR A 182 -18.81 -18.21 8.51
C THR A 182 -17.71 -19.26 8.37
N GLU A 183 -17.90 -20.44 8.94
CA GLU A 183 -16.91 -21.53 8.89
C GLU A 183 -16.51 -21.91 7.46
N ASP A 184 -17.47 -21.94 6.53
CA ASP A 184 -17.24 -22.21 5.12
C ASP A 184 -16.42 -21.11 4.45
N MET A 185 -16.78 -19.83 4.69
CA MET A 185 -16.03 -18.68 4.18
C MET A 185 -14.60 -18.67 4.73
N TYR A 186 -14.46 -18.91 6.03
CA TYR A 186 -13.19 -18.94 6.71
C TYR A 186 -12.28 -20.03 6.12
N THR A 187 -12.83 -21.24 5.93
CA THR A 187 -12.12 -22.36 5.33
C THR A 187 -11.71 -22.06 3.88
N HIS A 188 -12.57 -21.44 3.10
CA HIS A 188 -12.28 -21.06 1.73
C HIS A 188 -11.18 -19.99 1.64
N LEU A 189 -11.32 -18.89 2.39
CA LEU A 189 -10.32 -17.81 2.41
C LEU A 189 -8.97 -18.29 2.95
N LYS A 190 -8.97 -19.23 3.91
CA LYS A 190 -7.75 -19.89 4.40
C LYS A 190 -7.05 -20.68 3.28
N LYS A 191 -7.79 -21.46 2.48
CA LYS A 191 -7.23 -22.19 1.32
C LYS A 191 -6.61 -21.27 0.26
N LEU A 192 -7.18 -20.07 0.11
CA LEU A 192 -6.68 -19.04 -0.82
C LEU A 192 -5.53 -18.19 -0.26
N ASN A 193 -5.05 -18.53 0.94
CA ASN A 193 -4.00 -17.78 1.62
C ASN A 193 -4.36 -16.32 1.91
N LEU A 194 -5.64 -16.01 2.13
CA LEU A 194 -6.13 -14.65 2.36
C LEU A 194 -6.22 -14.26 3.85
N LEU A 195 -6.36 -15.25 4.75
CA LEU A 195 -6.48 -15.06 6.20
C LEU A 195 -5.13 -15.11 6.94
N THR A 196 -5.13 -14.65 8.18
CA THR A 196 -3.95 -14.55 9.07
C THR A 196 -3.26 -15.87 9.43
N ILE A 197 -3.89 -17.02 9.21
CA ILE A 197 -3.29 -18.34 9.47
C ILE A 197 -2.22 -18.73 8.43
N VAL A 198 -1.99 -17.92 7.40
CA VAL A 198 -1.00 -18.30 6.38
C VAL A 198 0.37 -17.74 6.73
N ASP A 199 1.31 -18.67 6.88
CA ASP A 199 2.70 -18.39 7.17
C ASP A 199 3.33 -17.66 5.97
N TRP A 200 3.50 -16.34 6.10
CA TRP A 200 4.19 -15.49 5.12
C TRP A 200 5.71 -15.74 5.08
N GLY A 201 6.20 -16.75 5.80
CA GLY A 201 7.60 -17.07 6.00
C GLY A 201 8.04 -18.42 5.44
N LYS A 202 7.49 -18.91 4.32
CA LYS A 202 8.18 -19.98 3.59
C LYS A 202 9.45 -19.44 2.93
N ASP A 203 10.58 -19.79 3.53
CA ASP A 203 11.97 -19.74 3.05
C ASP A 203 12.22 -18.95 1.76
N THR A 204 12.38 -17.64 1.91
CA THR A 204 13.26 -16.86 1.04
C THR A 204 14.51 -16.56 1.85
N HIS A 205 15.60 -17.28 1.58
CA HIS A 205 16.93 -16.90 2.05
C HIS A 205 17.27 -15.52 1.46
N LEU A 206 17.00 -14.46 2.23
CA LEU A 206 17.42 -13.10 1.93
C LEU A 206 18.29 -12.65 3.09
N SER A 207 19.39 -11.94 2.78
CA SER A 207 20.31 -11.42 3.79
C SER A 207 19.59 -10.43 4.71
N ASP A 208 20.10 -10.20 5.93
CA ASP A 208 19.44 -9.32 6.93
C ASP A 208 19.16 -7.88 6.41
N ALA A 209 19.93 -7.41 5.42
CA ALA A 209 19.71 -6.13 4.73
C ALA A 209 18.63 -6.20 3.64
N ASP A 210 18.46 -7.36 3.00
CA ASP A 210 17.42 -7.65 2.01
C ASP A 210 16.09 -8.06 2.66
N GLU A 211 16.09 -8.53 3.92
CA GLU A 211 14.87 -8.86 4.67
C GLU A 211 14.06 -7.61 5.04
N MET A 212 14.71 -6.52 5.49
CA MET A 212 13.98 -5.26 5.70
C MET A 212 13.43 -4.74 4.36
N SER A 213 14.20 -4.82 3.28
CA SER A 213 13.75 -4.43 1.93
C SER A 213 12.59 -5.27 1.41
N SER A 214 12.59 -6.59 1.61
CA SER A 214 11.51 -7.50 1.16
C SER A 214 10.27 -7.51 2.06
N ILE A 215 10.46 -7.28 3.37
CA ILE A 215 9.36 -6.98 4.29
C ILE A 215 8.74 -5.63 3.90
N LEU A 216 9.54 -4.66 3.40
CA LEU A 216 9.16 -3.31 2.95
C LEU A 216 8.63 -3.23 1.49
N ASP A 217 9.05 -4.12 0.60
CA ASP A 217 8.63 -4.21 -0.79
C ASP A 217 7.33 -5.04 -0.84
N GLY A 218 6.22 -4.46 -0.36
CA GLY A 218 4.85 -4.98 -0.55
C GLY A 218 4.40 -5.15 -2.01
N TYR A 219 5.35 -5.23 -2.94
CA TYR A 219 5.25 -5.41 -4.37
C TYR A 219 5.65 -6.82 -4.81
N ASN A 220 5.34 -7.86 -4.03
CA ASN A 220 4.89 -9.12 -4.63
C ASN A 220 3.50 -8.89 -5.28
N ILE A 221 3.50 -8.01 -6.30
CA ILE A 221 2.54 -8.07 -7.39
C ILE A 221 2.77 -9.45 -7.99
N LEU A 222 1.81 -10.35 -7.79
CA LEU A 222 1.44 -11.40 -8.73
C LEU A 222 2.63 -11.85 -9.59
N GLU A 223 3.47 -12.75 -9.08
CA GLU A 223 4.10 -13.66 -10.03
C GLU A 223 2.94 -14.41 -10.69
N PRO A 224 2.75 -14.29 -12.01
CA PRO A 224 1.89 -15.25 -12.68
C PRO A 224 2.50 -16.62 -12.38
N VAL A 225 1.69 -17.53 -11.86
CA VAL A 225 1.97 -18.96 -11.96
C VAL A 225 1.97 -19.29 -13.46
N GLY A 226 3.12 -19.08 -14.08
CA GLY A 226 3.42 -19.42 -15.45
C GLY A 226 3.96 -20.84 -15.46
N THR A 227 3.07 -21.76 -15.83
CA THR A 227 3.26 -23.17 -16.19
C THR A 227 4.70 -23.68 -16.36
N TYR A 228 4.97 -24.78 -15.66
CA TYR A 228 5.98 -25.79 -15.98
C TYR A 228 6.26 -25.93 -17.48
N ARG A 229 7.55 -25.96 -17.83
CA ARG A 229 8.11 -26.88 -18.82
C ARG A 229 9.30 -27.58 -18.21
#